data_AF-A0A9E4GIT0-F1
#
_entry.id   AF-A0A9E4GIT0-F1
#
_cell.length_a   1.000
_cell.length_b   1.000
_cell.length_c   1.000
_cell.angle_alpha   90.00
_cell.angle_beta   90.00
_cell.angle_gamma   90.00
#
_symmetry.space_group_name_H-M   'P 1'
#
loop_
_entity.id
_entity.type
_entity.pdbx_description
1 polymer ?
#
loop_
_entity_poly.entity_id
_entity_poly.type
_entity_poly.pdbx_seq_one_letter_code
_entity_poly.pdbx_strand_id
1 'polypeptide(L)'
;MSSKHMKNVDTFPLCWRRAQVALVACVVVAGVSLGGCYWIKYTKLMRTHVELLLAMTDKMGSFLEDDRAMTPRMMNEFLYPLERARDFARIVKRFYEGRISLEQFERLLAVYADLLEETERLRVLKGDLAGFRERAALVREWAGRVEAALAAEEA
;
A
#
# COMPACT_ATOMS: atom_id res chain seq x y z
N MET A 1 -56.39 17.89 60.73
CA MET A 1 -54.94 17.62 60.57
C MET A 1 -54.82 16.36 59.71
N SER A 2 -54.86 16.41 58.38
CA SER A 2 -53.85 16.91 57.43
C SER A 2 -52.48 16.27 57.64
N SER A 3 -52.19 15.20 56.90
CA SER A 3 -50.93 15.12 56.15
C SER A 3 -51.05 14.13 54.99
N LYS A 4 -50.82 14.66 53.78
CA LYS A 4 -50.65 13.96 52.51
C LYS A 4 -49.17 13.58 52.37
N HIS A 5 -48.87 12.35 51.95
CA HIS A 5 -47.63 11.99 51.23
C HIS A 5 -48.04 10.87 50.27
N MET A 6 -48.24 11.05 48.96
CA MET A 6 -47.48 11.72 47.89
C MET A 6 -46.13 11.03 47.57
N LYS A 7 -46.25 10.00 46.72
CA LYS A 7 -45.44 9.60 45.54
C LYS A 7 -43.91 9.80 45.57
N ASN A 8 -43.17 8.74 45.24
CA ASN A 8 -42.18 8.73 44.15
C ASN A 8 -41.74 7.27 43.89
N VAL A 9 -42.23 6.59 42.84
CA VAL A 9 -41.69 6.59 41.46
C VAL A 9 -40.29 5.95 41.41
N ASP A 10 -40.26 4.63 41.66
CA ASP A 10 -39.13 3.77 41.30
C ASP A 10 -39.22 3.42 39.80
N THR A 11 -38.92 4.38 38.93
CA THR A 11 -38.84 4.11 37.48
C THR A 11 -37.68 4.88 36.85
N PHE A 12 -36.45 4.45 37.14
CA PHE A 12 -35.28 4.75 36.31
C PHE A 12 -34.28 3.58 36.44
N PRO A 13 -33.58 3.13 35.36
CA PRO A 13 -33.83 3.36 33.95
C PRO A 13 -33.46 2.13 33.08
N LEU A 14 -34.43 1.32 32.66
CA LEU A 14 -34.24 0.35 31.56
C LEU A 14 -33.74 1.04 30.27
N CYS A 15 -34.06 2.32 30.09
CA CYS A 15 -33.56 3.16 28.99
C CYS A 15 -32.04 3.37 29.01
N TRP A 16 -31.38 3.38 30.18
CA TRP A 16 -29.95 3.69 30.27
C TRP A 16 -29.06 2.52 29.85
N ARG A 17 -29.44 1.28 30.21
CA ARG A 17 -28.77 0.07 29.72
C ARG A 17 -28.94 -0.10 28.21
N ARG A 18 -30.13 0.21 27.67
CA ARG A 18 -30.39 0.17 26.23
C ARG A 18 -29.61 1.25 25.48
N ALA A 19 -29.53 2.47 26.03
CA ALA A 19 -28.72 3.54 25.48
C ALA A 19 -27.21 3.22 25.52
N GLN A 20 -26.70 2.64 26.61
CA GLN A 20 -25.30 2.20 26.71
C GLN A 20 -24.96 1.09 25.72
N VAL A 21 -25.83 0.08 25.56
CA VAL A 21 -25.60 -1.00 24.59
C VAL A 21 -25.63 -0.46 23.16
N ALA A 22 -26.54 0.45 22.83
CA ALA A 22 -26.59 1.08 21.52
C ALA A 22 -25.33 1.92 21.23
N LEU A 23 -24.82 2.64 22.22
CA LEU A 23 -23.63 3.49 22.08
C LEU A 23 -22.36 2.64 21.91
N VAL A 24 -22.21 1.57 22.69
CA VAL A 24 -21.10 0.60 22.52
C VAL A 24 -21.18 -0.10 21.16
N ALA A 25 -22.38 -0.52 20.73
CA ALA A 25 -22.55 -1.13 19.41
C ALA A 25 -22.18 -0.16 18.28
N CYS A 26 -22.58 1.12 18.37
CA CYS A 26 -22.20 2.14 17.40
C CYS A 26 -20.68 2.37 17.36
N VAL A 27 -20.01 2.42 18.51
CA VAL A 27 -18.54 2.58 18.58
C VAL A 27 -17.82 1.36 17.99
N VAL A 28 -18.30 0.14 18.27
CA VAL A 28 -17.72 -1.09 17.71
C VAL A 28 -17.96 -1.16 16.20
N VAL A 29 -19.17 -0.89 15.73
CA VAL A 29 -19.48 -0.90 14.29
C VAL A 29 -18.69 0.19 13.55
N ALA A 30 -18.58 1.39 14.11
CA ALA A 30 -17.75 2.45 13.55
C ALA A 30 -16.26 2.07 13.52
N GLY A 31 -15.75 1.44 14.57
CA GLY A 31 -14.37 0.95 14.62
C GLY A 31 -14.08 -0.12 13.57
N VAL A 32 -14.97 -1.11 13.42
CA VAL A 32 -14.83 -2.21 12.46
C VAL A 32 -14.97 -1.73 11.01
N SER A 33 -15.92 -0.83 10.74
CA SER A 33 -16.13 -0.29 9.38
C SER A 33 -15.00 0.64 8.94
N LEU A 34 -14.39 1.39 9.85
CA LEU A 34 -13.19 2.18 9.55
C LEU A 34 -11.96 1.28 9.33
N GLY A 35 -11.75 0.26 10.17
CA GLY A 35 -10.64 -0.69 10.00
C GLY A 35 -10.70 -1.47 8.67
N GLY A 36 -11.88 -1.99 8.31
CA GLY A 36 -12.06 -2.75 7.07
C GLY A 36 -11.97 -1.91 5.78
N CYS A 37 -12.44 -0.65 5.81
CA CYS A 37 -12.35 0.23 4.63
C CYS A 37 -10.92 0.67 4.31
N TYR A 38 -10.10 0.91 5.34
CA TYR A 38 -8.69 1.28 5.14
C TYR A 38 -7.85 0.10 4.65
N TRP A 39 -8.17 -1.11 5.12
CA TRP A 39 -7.55 -2.36 4.67
C TRP A 39 -7.70 -2.59 3.16
N ILE A 40 -8.93 -2.54 2.65
CA ILE A 40 -9.22 -2.74 1.22
C ILE A 40 -8.53 -1.68 0.35
N LYS A 41 -8.48 -0.43 0.83
CA LYS A 41 -7.78 0.65 0.12
C LYS A 41 -6.27 0.44 0.08
N TYR A 42 -5.67 -0.06 1.17
CA TYR A 42 -4.25 -0.35 1.25
C TYR A 42 -3.83 -1.39 0.22
N THR A 43 -4.48 -2.57 0.21
CA THR A 43 -4.13 -3.65 -0.71
C THR A 43 -4.29 -3.20 -2.15
N LYS A 44 -5.44 -2.57 -2.49
CA LYS A 44 -5.69 -2.08 -3.84
C LYS A 44 -4.63 -1.09 -4.32
N LEU A 45 -4.26 -0.12 -3.47
CA LEU A 45 -3.29 0.89 -3.84
C LEU A 45 -1.87 0.32 -3.97
N MET A 46 -1.51 -0.66 -3.13
CA MET A 46 -0.24 -1.36 -3.25
C MET A 46 -0.12 -2.13 -4.55
N ARG A 47 -1.14 -2.90 -4.92
CA ARG A 47 -1.18 -3.62 -6.21
C ARG A 47 -0.98 -2.66 -7.39
N THR A 48 -1.65 -1.50 -7.36
CA THR A 48 -1.45 -0.47 -8.40
C THR A 48 -0.01 0.01 -8.50
N HIS A 49 0.69 0.21 -7.38
CA HIS A 49 2.10 0.57 -7.42
C HIS A 49 2.97 -0.56 -8.00
N VAL A 50 2.72 -1.81 -7.60
CA VAL A 50 3.43 -2.99 -8.13
C VAL A 50 3.24 -3.10 -9.64
N GLU A 51 2.00 -3.07 -10.12
CA GLU A 51 1.65 -3.13 -11.54
C GLU A 51 2.32 -2.01 -12.34
N LEU A 52 2.31 -0.79 -11.82
CA LEU A 52 2.94 0.36 -12.50
C LEU A 52 4.46 0.19 -12.61
N LEU A 53 5.13 -0.28 -11.55
CA LEU A 53 6.59 -0.52 -11.58
C LEU A 53 6.96 -1.65 -12.55
N LEU A 54 6.14 -2.70 -12.64
CA LEU A 54 6.30 -3.76 -13.64
C LEU A 54 6.14 -3.21 -15.06
N ALA A 55 5.09 -2.42 -15.31
CA ALA A 55 4.87 -1.82 -16.63
C ALA A 55 6.02 -0.89 -17.04
N MET A 56 6.60 -0.14 -16.10
CA MET A 56 7.77 0.69 -16.38
C MET A 56 9.03 -0.15 -16.62
N THR A 57 9.19 -1.26 -15.92
CA THR A 57 10.27 -2.23 -16.16
C THR A 57 10.21 -2.79 -17.58
N ASP A 58 9.03 -3.21 -18.01
CA ASP A 58 8.80 -3.70 -19.37
C ASP A 58 9.05 -2.59 -20.41
N LYS A 59 8.58 -1.38 -20.13
CA LYS A 59 8.82 -0.22 -21.01
C LYS A 59 10.32 0.06 -21.16
N MET A 60 11.09 0.10 -20.08
CA MET A 60 12.54 0.28 -20.13
C MET A 60 13.21 -0.82 -20.97
N GLY A 61 12.81 -2.08 -20.76
CA GLY A 61 13.29 -3.22 -21.55
C GLY A 61 13.05 -3.01 -23.04
N SER A 62 11.83 -2.63 -23.43
CA SER A 62 11.51 -2.38 -24.84
C SER A 62 12.36 -1.26 -25.48
N PHE A 63 12.73 -0.22 -24.73
CA PHE A 63 13.60 0.82 -25.26
C PHE A 63 15.04 0.33 -25.46
N LEU A 64 15.55 -0.44 -24.50
CA LEU A 64 16.91 -0.96 -24.55
C LEU A 64 17.08 -2.06 -25.59
N GLU A 65 16.11 -2.97 -25.72
CA GLU A 65 16.15 -4.07 -26.68
C GLU A 65 16.00 -3.61 -28.14
N ASP A 66 15.23 -2.55 -28.37
CA ASP A 66 15.05 -1.94 -29.69
C ASP A 66 16.19 -0.95 -30.06
N ASP A 67 17.25 -0.83 -29.25
CA ASP A 67 18.31 0.19 -29.35
C ASP A 67 17.77 1.62 -29.53
N ARG A 68 16.61 1.91 -28.92
CA ARG A 68 15.98 3.22 -28.99
C ARG A 68 16.66 4.17 -28.02
N ALA A 69 16.99 5.37 -28.50
CA ALA A 69 17.59 6.40 -27.68
C ALA A 69 16.64 6.81 -26.54
N MET A 70 17.06 6.56 -25.31
CA MET A 70 16.36 7.01 -24.11
C MET A 70 16.86 8.41 -23.74
N THR A 71 15.94 9.37 -23.62
CA THR A 71 16.31 10.76 -23.27
C THR A 71 16.35 10.95 -21.75
N PRO A 72 17.09 11.94 -21.23
CA PRO A 72 17.04 12.27 -19.79
C PRO A 72 15.62 12.59 -19.30
N ARG A 73 14.80 13.22 -20.15
CA ARG A 73 13.39 13.48 -19.84
C ARG A 73 12.59 12.20 -19.65
N MET A 74 12.87 11.15 -20.41
CA MET A 74 12.23 9.85 -20.23
C MET A 74 12.68 9.16 -18.95
N MET A 75 13.92 9.36 -18.50
CA MET A 75 14.36 8.82 -17.19
C MET A 75 13.52 9.35 -16.03
N ASN A 76 13.12 10.62 -16.08
CA ASN A 76 12.18 11.19 -15.10
C ASN A 76 10.81 10.48 -15.12
N GLU A 77 10.38 9.96 -16.27
CA GLU A 77 9.14 9.19 -16.38
C GLU A 77 9.23 7.87 -15.60
N PHE A 78 10.40 7.22 -15.59
CA PHE A 78 10.62 5.97 -14.84
C PHE A 78 10.90 6.21 -13.36
N LEU A 79 11.48 7.36 -13.02
CA LEU A 79 11.78 7.77 -11.65
C LEU A 79 10.53 8.19 -10.87
N TYR A 80 9.61 8.92 -11.50
CA TYR A 80 8.45 9.47 -10.82
C TYR A 80 7.57 8.39 -10.13
N PRO A 81 7.23 7.25 -10.76
CA PRO A 81 6.52 6.16 -10.09
C PRO A 81 7.22 5.63 -8.83
N LEU A 82 8.56 5.55 -8.84
CA LEU A 82 9.35 5.12 -7.68
C LEU A 82 9.22 6.13 -6.53
N GLU A 83 9.33 7.42 -6.80
CA GLU A 83 9.16 8.47 -5.78
C GLU A 83 7.76 8.41 -5.15
N ARG A 84 6.72 8.28 -5.98
CA ARG A 84 5.33 8.18 -5.50
C ARG A 84 5.09 6.92 -4.70
N ALA A 85 5.68 5.79 -5.11
CA ALA A 85 5.60 4.53 -4.37
C ALA A 85 6.33 4.61 -3.01
N ARG A 86 7.49 5.28 -2.96
CA ARG A 86 8.22 5.55 -1.70
C ARG A 86 7.44 6.44 -0.75
N ASP A 87 6.79 7.48 -1.27
CA ASP A 87 5.91 8.34 -0.47
C ASP A 87 4.74 7.56 0.10
N PHE A 88 4.11 6.71 -0.73
CA PHE A 88 3.07 5.80 -0.27
C PHE A 88 3.57 4.90 0.86
N ALA A 89 4.70 4.20 0.68
CA ALA A 89 5.30 3.34 1.71
C ALA A 89 5.53 4.11 3.02
N ARG A 90 6.08 5.33 2.94
CA ARG A 90 6.33 6.20 4.11
C ARG A 90 5.05 6.55 4.86
N ILE A 91 3.97 6.88 4.13
CA ILE A 91 2.67 7.25 4.71
C ILE A 91 2.03 6.05 5.39
N VAL A 92 2.02 4.89 4.74
CA VAL A 92 1.32 3.70 5.25
C VAL A 92 2.08 2.99 6.36
N LYS A 93 3.41 3.16 6.46
CA LYS A 93 4.25 2.55 7.49
C LYS A 93 3.77 2.78 8.91
N ARG A 94 3.25 3.98 9.22
CA ARG A 94 2.66 4.30 10.53
C ARG A 94 1.51 3.36 10.93
N PHE A 95 0.77 2.85 9.96
CA PHE A 95 -0.47 2.11 10.19
C PHE A 95 -0.31 0.60 10.01
N TYR A 96 0.70 0.19 9.24
CA TYR A 96 0.91 -1.20 8.80
C TYR A 96 2.33 -1.69 9.09
N GLU A 97 2.97 -1.16 10.13
CA GLU A 97 4.28 -1.62 10.60
C GLU A 97 4.25 -3.12 10.91
N GLY A 98 5.29 -3.83 10.50
CA GLY A 98 5.43 -5.28 10.68
C GLY A 98 4.60 -6.14 9.70
N ARG A 99 3.89 -5.54 8.74
CA ARG A 99 3.26 -6.32 7.66
C ARG A 99 4.29 -6.78 6.65
N ILE A 100 4.24 -8.06 6.33
CA ILE A 100 5.17 -8.70 5.41
C ILE A 100 5.01 -8.07 4.03
N SER A 101 3.78 -7.79 3.58
CA SER A 101 3.52 -7.14 2.29
C SER A 101 4.23 -5.78 2.17
N LEU A 102 4.24 -4.98 3.23
CA LEU A 102 4.95 -3.69 3.26
C LEU A 102 6.48 -3.88 3.21
N GLU A 103 7.02 -4.84 3.96
CA GLU A 103 8.46 -5.13 3.95
C GLU A 103 8.93 -5.61 2.58
N GLN A 104 8.18 -6.53 1.95
CA GLN A 104 8.46 -7.00 0.60
C GLN A 104 8.35 -5.85 -0.42
N PHE A 105 7.38 -4.94 -0.21
CA PHE A 105 7.21 -3.77 -1.07
C PHE A 105 8.39 -2.81 -0.95
N GLU A 106 8.86 -2.51 0.26
CA GLU A 106 10.09 -1.70 0.46
C GLU A 106 11.31 -2.32 -0.24
N ARG A 107 11.42 -3.66 -0.26
CA ARG A 107 12.47 -4.36 -1.03
C ARG A 107 12.30 -4.25 -2.53
N LEU A 108 11.07 -4.38 -3.05
CA LEU A 108 10.75 -4.13 -4.46
C LEU A 108 11.18 -2.72 -4.88
N LEU A 109 10.93 -1.70 -4.05
CA LEU A 109 11.33 -0.31 -4.35
C LEU A 109 12.85 -0.13 -4.39
N ALA A 110 13.61 -0.88 -3.59
CA ALA A 110 15.06 -0.87 -3.64
C ALA A 110 15.58 -1.50 -4.95
N VAL A 111 15.09 -2.69 -5.29
CA VAL A 111 15.49 -3.40 -6.51
C VAL A 111 15.11 -2.61 -7.78
N TYR A 112 13.95 -1.96 -7.78
CA TYR A 112 13.56 -1.09 -8.89
C TYR A 112 14.47 0.15 -9.00
N ALA A 113 14.96 0.69 -7.89
CA ALA A 113 15.94 1.78 -7.92
C ALA A 113 17.26 1.33 -8.55
N ASP A 114 17.75 0.14 -8.19
CA ASP A 114 18.96 -0.44 -8.79
C ASP A 114 18.79 -0.68 -10.30
N LEU A 115 17.57 -1.05 -10.74
CA LEU A 115 17.23 -1.16 -12.16
C LEU A 115 17.30 0.19 -12.89
N LEU A 116 16.82 1.27 -12.26
CA LEU A 116 16.91 2.62 -12.83
C LEU A 116 18.36 3.06 -13.00
N GLU A 117 19.20 2.80 -12.00
CA GLU A 117 20.64 3.12 -12.06
C GLU A 117 21.32 2.36 -13.21
N GLU A 118 21.01 1.07 -13.38
CA GLU A 118 21.53 0.28 -14.49
C GLU A 118 21.02 0.77 -15.85
N THR A 119 19.74 1.17 -15.92
CA THR A 119 19.14 1.75 -17.13
C THR A 119 19.84 3.07 -17.49
N GLU A 120 20.09 3.94 -16.51
CA GLU A 120 20.83 5.19 -16.71
C GLU A 120 22.27 4.95 -17.19
N ARG A 121 22.95 3.96 -16.60
CA ARG A 121 24.29 3.55 -17.04
C ARG A 121 24.28 3.11 -18.50
N LEU A 122 23.33 2.26 -18.89
CA LEU A 122 23.18 1.77 -20.26
C LEU A 122 22.81 2.88 -21.24
N ARG A 123 22.00 3.85 -20.82
CA ARG A 123 21.66 5.04 -21.62
C ARG A 123 22.91 5.84 -22.00
N VAL A 124 23.88 5.98 -21.10
CA VAL A 124 25.09 6.80 -21.30
C VAL A 124 26.20 6.01 -21.99
N LEU A 125 26.54 4.83 -21.47
CA LEU A 125 27.73 4.09 -21.89
C LEU A 125 27.44 3.16 -23.08
N LYS A 126 26.18 2.75 -23.25
CA LYS A 126 25.77 1.61 -24.07
C LYS A 126 26.49 0.32 -23.67
N GLY A 127 25.92 -0.83 -23.96
CA GLY A 127 26.56 -2.10 -23.61
C GLY A 127 25.60 -3.27 -23.58
N ASP A 128 26.11 -4.39 -23.07
CA ASP A 128 25.32 -5.60 -22.89
C ASP A 128 24.20 -5.40 -21.86
N LEU A 129 23.06 -6.04 -22.12
CA LEU A 129 21.84 -5.96 -21.33
C LEU A 129 21.73 -7.05 -20.25
N ALA A 130 22.75 -7.90 -20.06
CA ALA A 130 22.70 -8.96 -19.05
C ALA A 130 22.39 -8.41 -17.64
N GLY A 131 23.09 -7.35 -17.23
CA GLY A 131 22.85 -6.70 -15.93
C GLY A 131 21.45 -6.10 -15.79
N PHE A 132 20.91 -5.53 -16.87
CA PHE A 132 19.53 -5.05 -16.89
C PHE A 132 18.52 -6.21 -16.76
N ARG A 133 18.70 -7.28 -17.53
CA ARG A 133 17.80 -8.45 -17.53
C ARG A 133 17.76 -9.13 -16.17
N GLU A 134 18.92 -9.27 -15.51
CA GLU A 134 19.01 -9.80 -14.15
C GLU A 134 18.20 -8.96 -13.16
N ARG A 135 18.38 -7.64 -13.15
CA ARG A 135 17.65 -6.73 -12.26
C ARG A 135 16.16 -6.70 -12.59
N ALA A 136 15.78 -6.73 -13.86
CA ALA A 136 14.39 -6.80 -14.29
C ALA A 136 13.72 -8.10 -13.81
N ALA A 137 14.44 -9.23 -13.83
CA ALA A 137 13.95 -10.49 -13.27
C ALA A 137 13.75 -10.39 -11.74
N LEU A 138 14.68 -9.75 -11.03
CA LEU A 138 14.53 -9.49 -9.59
C LEU A 138 13.31 -8.60 -9.29
N VAL A 139 13.05 -7.55 -10.09
CA VAL A 139 11.83 -6.74 -9.92
C VAL A 139 10.58 -7.61 -10.03
N ARG A 140 10.50 -8.49 -11.03
CA ARG A 140 9.36 -9.43 -11.18
C ARG A 140 9.24 -10.40 -10.01
N GLU A 141 10.36 -10.93 -9.53
CA GLU A 141 10.39 -11.83 -8.38
C GLU A 141 9.82 -11.14 -7.12
N TRP A 142 10.33 -9.95 -6.80
CA TRP A 142 9.88 -9.20 -5.62
C TRP A 142 8.44 -8.71 -5.76
N ALA A 143 7.99 -8.34 -6.96
CA ALA A 143 6.58 -8.07 -7.23
C ALA A 143 5.69 -9.29 -6.90
N GLY A 144 6.11 -10.49 -7.31
CA GLY A 144 5.43 -11.74 -6.96
C GLY A 144 5.39 -12.00 -5.46
N ARG A 145 6.46 -11.67 -4.73
CA ARG A 145 6.51 -11.78 -3.25
C ARG A 145 5.55 -10.81 -2.57
N VAL A 146 5.41 -9.58 -3.09
CA VAL A 146 4.43 -8.61 -2.59
C VAL A 146 3.00 -9.15 -2.77
N GLU A 147 2.67 -9.63 -3.98
CA GLU A 147 1.33 -10.18 -4.25
C GLU A 147 1.02 -11.41 -3.40
N ALA A 148 1.98 -12.31 -3.22
CA ALA A 148 1.82 -13.47 -2.35
C ALA A 148 1.60 -13.07 -0.87
N ALA A 149 2.32 -12.05 -0.39
CA ALA A 149 2.15 -11.54 0.97
C ALA A 149 0.79 -10.86 1.14
N LEU A 150 0.34 -10.06 0.16
CA LEU A 150 -1.00 -9.45 0.18
C LEU A 150 -2.10 -10.52 0.22
N ALA A 151 -1.98 -11.56 -0.62
CA ALA A 151 -2.95 -12.66 -0.64
C ALA A 151 -2.99 -13.43 0.70
N ALA A 152 -1.83 -13.67 1.32
CA ALA A 152 -1.75 -14.32 2.63
C ALA A 152 -2.33 -13.47 3.77
N GLU A 153 -2.22 -12.14 3.67
CA GLU A 153 -2.77 -11.20 4.65
C GLU A 153 -4.28 -10.92 4.47
N GLU A 154 -4.85 -11.31 3.32
CA GLU A 154 -6.28 -11.24 3.01
C GLU A 154 -7.07 -12.50 3.40
N ALA A 155 -6.38 -13.62 3.65
CA ALA A 155 -6.94 -14.93 4.02
C ALA A 155 -7.29 -15.03 5.51
#